data_AF-A0A4V2SLI2-F1
#
_entry.id   AF-A0A4V2SLI2-F1
#
_cell.length_a   1.000
_cell.length_b   1.000
_cell.length_c   1.000
_cell.angle_alpha   90.00
_cell.angle_beta   90.00
_cell.angle_gamma   90.00
#
_symmetry.space_group_name_H-M   'P 1'
#
loop_
_entity.id
_entity.type
_entity.pdbx_description
1 polymer ?
#
loop_
_entity_poly.entity_id
_entity_poly.type
_entity_poly.pdbx_seq_one_letter_code
_entity_poly.pdbx_strand_id
1 'polypeptide(L)'
;MESLITITLIGFIVVFIYDVVGSLLSRFLGFEYVWWAFGSFVIYGTFGVYIHNNIGFTAALTATFLLGAFDATAGIVVADKLKAIIREEDKEVVKISFSLIFQMGMIALAMGLIAILLF
;
A
#
# COMPACT_ATOMS: atom_id res chain seq x y z
N MET A 1 11.32 1.38 22.58
CA MET A 1 9.94 1.47 22.06
C MET A 1 10.01 2.37 20.83
N GLU A 2 9.78 1.82 19.64
CA GLU A 2 9.80 2.64 18.41
C GLU A 2 8.60 3.58 18.39
N SER A 3 8.80 4.79 17.86
CA SER A 3 7.70 5.75 17.75
C SER A 3 6.76 5.37 16.60
N LEU A 4 5.48 5.74 16.70
CA LEU A 4 4.49 5.58 15.62
C LEU A 4 4.99 6.15 14.29
N ILE A 5 5.65 7.31 14.35
CA ILE A 5 6.21 8.00 13.19
C ILE A 5 7.27 7.11 12.53
N THR A 6 8.19 6.57 13.32
CA THR A 6 9.26 5.68 12.81
C THR A 6 8.69 4.47 12.09
N ILE A 7 7.75 3.75 12.71
CA ILE A 7 7.15 2.55 12.12
C ILE A 7 6.38 2.90 10.85
N THR A 8 5.64 4.01 10.84
CA THR A 8 4.88 4.45 9.65
C THR A 8 5.82 4.78 8.49
N LEU A 9 6.93 5.47 8.74
CA LEU A 9 7.95 5.77 7.72
C LEU A 9 8.61 4.51 7.17
N ILE A 10 8.88 3.51 8.04
CA ILE A 10 9.37 2.20 7.59
C ILE A 10 8.32 1.55 6.68
N GLY A 11 7.03 1.62 7.04
CA GLY A 11 5.93 1.16 6.19
C GLY A 11 5.95 1.79 4.80
N PHE A 12 6.06 3.13 4.73
CA PHE A 12 6.16 3.84 3.45
C PHE A 12 7.33 3.34 2.60
N ILE A 13 8.50 3.14 3.22
CA ILE A 13 9.68 2.61 2.53
C ILE A 13 9.44 1.18 2.02
N VAL A 14 8.85 0.31 2.85
CA VAL A 14 8.57 -1.08 2.49
C VAL A 14 7.61 -1.15 1.29
N VAL A 15 6.50 -0.41 1.34
CA VAL A 15 5.52 -0.36 0.24
C VAL A 15 6.15 0.25 -1.01
N PHE A 16 6.91 1.33 -0.88
CA PHE A 16 7.59 1.95 -2.03
C PHE A 16 8.55 1.00 -2.72
N ILE A 17 9.37 0.26 -1.96
CA ILE A 17 10.27 -0.76 -2.51
C ILE A 17 9.46 -1.87 -3.18
N TYR A 18 8.37 -2.30 -2.55
CA TYR A 18 7.47 -3.30 -3.10
C TYR A 18 6.90 -2.87 -4.45
N ASP A 19 6.45 -1.63 -4.61
CA ASP A 19 5.95 -1.08 -5.87
C ASP A 19 7.04 -0.95 -6.95
N VAL A 20 8.25 -0.55 -6.56
CA VAL A 20 9.41 -0.53 -7.48
C VAL A 20 9.67 -1.92 -8.03
N VAL A 21 9.71 -2.92 -7.15
CA VAL A 21 9.93 -4.32 -7.55
C VAL A 21 8.79 -4.80 -8.45
N GLY A 22 7.54 -4.55 -8.06
CA GLY A 22 6.37 -4.94 -8.87
C GLY A 22 6.35 -4.30 -10.25
N SER A 23 6.69 -3.02 -10.32
CA SER A 23 6.74 -2.28 -11.58
C SER A 23 7.79 -2.85 -12.51
N LEU A 24 8.98 -3.17 -11.99
CA LEU A 24 10.05 -3.82 -12.76
C LEU A 24 9.64 -5.23 -13.20
N LEU A 25 9.15 -6.05 -12.26
CA LEU A 25 8.76 -7.43 -12.54
C LEU A 25 7.61 -7.49 -13.56
N SER A 26 6.64 -6.57 -13.50
CA SER A 26 5.55 -6.51 -14.48
C SER A 26 6.10 -6.42 -15.91
N ARG A 27 7.15 -5.62 -16.12
CA ARG A 27 7.81 -5.48 -17.42
C ARG A 27 8.61 -6.68 -17.83
N PHE A 28 9.32 -7.30 -16.89
CA PHE A 28 10.20 -8.43 -17.19
C PHE A 28 9.43 -9.74 -17.40
N LEU A 29 8.34 -9.94 -16.67
CA LEU A 29 7.56 -11.17 -16.66
C LEU A 29 6.26 -11.07 -17.46
N GLY A 30 5.85 -9.86 -17.86
CA GLY A 30 4.69 -9.65 -18.72
C GLY A 30 3.33 -9.72 -18.01
N PHE A 31 3.28 -9.62 -16.68
CA PHE A 31 2.01 -9.59 -15.93
C PHE A 31 1.54 -8.14 -15.72
N GLU A 32 0.24 -7.96 -15.46
CA GLU A 32 -0.32 -6.62 -15.21
C GLU A 32 -0.04 -6.17 -13.78
N TYR A 33 0.41 -4.93 -13.64
CA TYR A 33 0.80 -4.34 -12.36
C TYR A 33 -0.31 -4.39 -11.30
N VAL A 34 -1.58 -4.34 -11.70
CA VAL A 34 -2.73 -4.39 -10.78
C VAL A 34 -2.73 -5.66 -9.93
N TRP A 35 -2.26 -6.80 -10.43
CA TRP A 35 -2.15 -8.04 -9.65
C TRP A 35 -1.14 -7.94 -8.51
N TRP A 36 -0.18 -7.02 -8.62
CA TRP A 36 0.83 -6.78 -7.58
C TRP A 36 0.23 -6.18 -6.31
N ALA A 37 -0.92 -5.48 -6.42
CA ALA A 37 -1.62 -4.85 -5.31
C ALA A 37 -1.99 -5.84 -4.19
N PHE A 38 -2.16 -7.13 -4.52
CA PHE A 38 -2.45 -8.16 -3.53
C PHE A 38 -1.39 -8.23 -2.42
N GLY A 39 -0.10 -8.09 -2.74
CA GLY A 39 0.95 -8.11 -1.71
C GLY A 39 0.97 -6.83 -0.87
N SER A 40 0.56 -5.67 -1.39
CA SER A 40 0.37 -4.46 -0.58
C SER A 40 -0.66 -4.71 0.52
N PHE A 41 -1.73 -5.47 0.27
CA PHE A 41 -2.72 -5.82 1.29
C PHE A 41 -2.12 -6.63 2.45
N VAL A 42 -1.19 -7.54 2.15
CA VAL A 42 -0.47 -8.31 3.17
C VAL A 42 0.43 -7.38 4.00
N ILE A 43 1.10 -6.42 3.35
CA ILE A 43 1.93 -5.41 4.03
C ILE A 43 1.05 -4.57 4.98
N TYR A 44 -0.10 -4.07 4.53
CA TYR A 44 -1.02 -3.29 5.36
C TYR A 44 -1.50 -4.07 6.59
N GLY A 45 -1.91 -5.33 6.39
CA GLY A 45 -2.33 -6.20 7.49
C GLY A 45 -1.22 -6.43 8.52
N THR A 46 -0.01 -6.74 8.05
CA THR A 46 1.16 -7.00 8.90
C THR A 46 1.53 -5.77 9.73
N PHE A 47 1.57 -4.59 9.11
CA PHE A 47 1.82 -3.33 9.82
C PHE A 47 0.70 -3.00 10.81
N GLY A 48 -0.56 -3.25 10.43
CA GLY A 48 -1.71 -3.08 11.31
C GLY A 48 -1.58 -3.89 12.60
N VAL A 49 -1.33 -5.19 12.49
CA VAL A 49 -1.14 -6.09 13.64
C VAL A 49 0.07 -5.66 14.49
N TYR A 50 1.20 -5.35 13.85
CA TYR A 50 2.40 -4.94 14.56
C TYR A 50 2.19 -3.65 15.36
N ILE A 51 1.60 -2.61 14.76
CA ILE A 51 1.35 -1.34 15.44
C ILE A 51 0.30 -1.51 16.54
N HIS A 52 -0.73 -2.34 16.31
CA HIS A 52 -1.75 -2.65 17.31
C HIS A 52 -1.12 -3.25 18.57
N ASN A 53 -0.26 -4.24 18.40
CA ASN A 53 0.35 -4.98 19.51
C ASN A 53 1.42 -4.18 20.28
N ASN A 54 1.99 -3.14 19.68
CA ASN A 54 3.08 -2.36 20.28
C ASN A 54 2.70 -0.93 20.72
N ILE A 55 1.69 -0.32 20.08
CA ILE A 55 1.33 1.09 20.30
C ILE A 55 -0.15 1.23 20.62
N GLY A 56 -1.02 0.56 19.85
CA GLY A 56 -2.46 0.51 20.12
C GLY A 56 -3.33 0.63 18.89
N PHE A 57 -4.63 0.36 19.08
CA PHE A 57 -5.61 0.21 18.02
C PHE A 57 -5.80 1.45 17.13
N THR A 58 -6.03 2.62 17.74
CA THR A 58 -6.23 3.87 16.97
C THR A 58 -5.00 4.23 16.15
N ALA A 59 -3.80 3.99 16.68
CA ALA A 59 -2.55 4.24 15.98
C ALA A 59 -2.39 3.30 14.79
N ALA A 60 -2.76 2.03 14.94
CA ALA A 60 -2.72 1.05 13.86
C ALA A 60 -3.67 1.42 12.71
N LEU A 61 -4.92 1.78 13.00
CA LEU A 61 -5.88 2.19 11.96
C LEU A 61 -5.44 3.47 11.24
N THR A 62 -4.91 4.44 11.98
CA THR A 62 -4.41 5.69 11.38
C THR A 62 -3.20 5.42 10.48
N ALA A 63 -2.23 4.63 10.95
CA ALA A 63 -1.03 4.33 10.18
C ALA A 63 -1.33 3.50 8.93
N THR A 64 -2.20 2.49 9.03
CA THR A 64 -2.61 1.67 7.87
C THR A 64 -3.36 2.49 6.82
N PHE A 65 -4.25 3.41 7.23
CA PHE A 65 -4.88 4.35 6.30
C PHE A 65 -3.83 5.21 5.58
N LEU A 66 -2.89 5.80 6.32
CA LEU A 66 -1.82 6.62 5.73
C LEU A 66 -0.93 5.81 4.79
N LEU A 67 -0.69 4.54 5.11
CA LEU A 67 0.10 3.62 4.29
C LEU A 67 -0.57 3.35 2.94
N GLY A 68 -1.88 3.06 2.92
CA GLY A 68 -2.64 2.89 1.68
C GLY A 68 -2.76 4.17 0.87
N ALA A 69 -2.95 5.31 1.53
CA ALA A 69 -2.95 6.62 0.87
C ALA A 69 -1.60 6.93 0.22
N PHE A 70 -0.50 6.61 0.91
CA PHE A 70 0.85 6.76 0.37
C PHE A 70 1.10 5.84 -0.83
N ASP A 71 0.74 4.55 -0.74
CA ASP A 71 0.83 3.58 -1.84
C ASP A 71 0.15 4.12 -3.12
N ALA A 72 -1.11 4.55 -2.98
CA ALA A 72 -1.89 5.13 -4.07
C ALA A 72 -1.35 6.44 -4.65
N THR A 73 -0.32 7.04 -4.04
CA THR A 73 0.38 8.19 -4.60
C THR A 73 1.73 7.77 -5.14
N ALA A 74 2.65 7.38 -4.27
CA ALA A 74 4.03 7.07 -4.61
C ALA A 74 4.13 5.81 -5.50
N GLY A 75 3.35 4.78 -5.21
CA GLY A 75 3.30 3.53 -5.99
C GLY A 75 2.86 3.78 -7.42
N ILE A 76 1.83 4.61 -7.63
CA ILE A 76 1.37 4.99 -8.97
C ILE A 76 2.42 5.83 -9.70
N VAL A 77 3.06 6.80 -9.04
CA VAL A 77 4.16 7.59 -9.64
C VAL A 77 5.30 6.67 -10.07
N VAL A 78 5.64 5.67 -9.26
CA VAL A 78 6.68 4.69 -9.59
C VAL A 78 6.27 3.81 -10.75
N ALA A 79 5.03 3.29 -10.75
CA ALA A 79 4.51 2.47 -11.83
C ALA A 79 4.53 3.19 -13.18
N ASP A 80 4.13 4.46 -13.21
CA ASP A 80 4.20 5.30 -14.40
C ASP A 80 5.65 5.56 -14.85
N LYS A 81 6.52 6.01 -13.93
CA LYS A 81 7.94 6.28 -14.24
C LYS A 81 8.68 5.05 -14.74
N LEU A 82 8.40 3.89 -14.14
CA LEU A 82 9.03 2.63 -14.51
C LEU A 82 8.33 1.95 -15.69
N LYS A 83 7.24 2.51 -16.21
CA LYS A 83 6.44 1.99 -17.33
C LYS A 83 5.91 0.58 -17.07
N ALA A 84 5.37 0.36 -15.89
CA ALA A 84 4.72 -0.89 -15.53
C ALA A 84 3.60 -1.25 -16.52
N ILE A 85 3.32 -2.54 -16.71
CA ILE A 85 2.25 -2.98 -17.62
C ILE A 85 0.90 -2.71 -16.95
N ILE A 86 0.18 -1.71 -17.45
CA ILE A 86 -1.17 -1.33 -17.00
C ILE A 86 -2.07 -1.38 -18.23
N ARG A 87 -3.22 -2.08 -18.14
CA ARG A 87 -4.16 -2.15 -19.25
C ARG A 87 -4.77 -0.78 -19.53
N GLU A 88 -5.11 -0.51 -20.78
CA GLU A 88 -5.76 0.77 -21.16
C GLU A 88 -7.05 1.04 -20.39
N GLU A 89 -7.83 -0.01 -20.10
CA GLU A 89 -9.06 0.06 -19.30
C GLU A 89 -8.80 0.53 -17.85
N ASP A 90 -7.63 0.20 -17.29
CA ASP A 90 -7.25 0.54 -15.92
C ASP A 90 -6.55 1.90 -15.82
N LYS A 91 -6.03 2.45 -16.93
CA LYS A 91 -5.28 3.72 -16.89
C LYS A 91 -6.09 4.91 -16.39
N GLU A 92 -7.39 4.95 -16.67
CA GLU A 92 -8.27 6.01 -16.14
C GLU A 92 -8.48 5.86 -14.63
N VAL A 93 -8.50 4.62 -14.14
CA VAL A 93 -8.66 4.29 -12.71
C VAL A 93 -7.37 4.54 -11.93
N VAL A 94 -6.21 4.35 -12.56
CA VAL A 94 -4.87 4.52 -11.97
C VAL A 94 -4.38 5.97 -12.03
N LYS A 95 -5.23 6.95 -12.38
CA LYS A 95 -4.89 8.37 -12.23
C LYS A 95 -4.95 8.78 -10.76
N ILE A 96 -3.87 9.40 -10.30
CA ILE A 96 -3.79 9.96 -8.94
C ILE A 96 -4.90 11.00 -8.78
N SER A 97 -5.90 10.65 -7.97
CA SER A 97 -7.04 11.48 -7.64
C SER A 97 -7.33 11.38 -6.16
N PHE A 98 -7.97 12.40 -5.58
CA PHE A 98 -8.36 12.35 -4.18
C PHE A 98 -9.24 11.13 -3.86
N SER A 99 -10.16 10.78 -4.78
CA SER A 99 -11.01 9.59 -4.63
C SER A 99 -10.19 8.30 -4.53
N LEU A 100 -9.20 8.12 -5.40
CA LEU A 100 -8.35 6.92 -5.40
C LEU A 100 -7.51 6.83 -4.13
N ILE A 101 -6.86 7.93 -3.73
CA ILE A 101 -6.05 8.00 -2.51
C ILE A 101 -6.90 7.64 -1.29
N PHE A 102 -8.10 8.22 -1.21
CA PHE A 102 -9.03 7.96 -0.12
C PHE A 102 -9.52 6.50 -0.11
N GLN A 103 -9.91 5.97 -1.28
CA GLN A 103 -10.33 4.57 -1.43
C GLN A 103 -9.24 3.59 -1.01
N MET A 104 -8.01 3.81 -1.45
CA MET A 104 -6.88 2.94 -1.09
C MET A 104 -6.51 3.06 0.39
N GLY A 105 -6.61 4.25 0.98
CA GLY A 105 -6.52 4.41 2.43
C GLY A 105 -7.60 3.61 3.18
N MET A 106 -8.84 3.64 2.70
CA MET A 106 -9.94 2.86 3.29
C MET A 106 -9.76 1.36 3.12
N ILE A 107 -9.26 0.90 1.96
CA ILE A 107 -8.93 -0.52 1.72
C ILE A 107 -7.82 -0.95 2.69
N ALA A 108 -6.75 -0.16 2.81
CA ALA A 108 -5.66 -0.47 3.72
C ALA A 108 -6.10 -0.52 5.19
N LEU A 109 -6.97 0.41 5.60
CA LEU A 109 -7.59 0.39 6.92
C LEU A 109 -8.43 -0.88 7.12
N ALA A 110 -9.24 -1.26 6.15
CA ALA A 110 -10.05 -2.48 6.23
C ALA A 110 -9.18 -3.74 6.32
N MET A 111 -8.11 -3.83 5.51
CA MET A 111 -7.16 -4.94 5.57
C MET A 111 -6.42 -4.99 6.91
N GLY A 112 -6.00 -3.83 7.42
CA GLY A 112 -5.40 -3.70 8.75
C GLY A 112 -6.35 -4.18 9.85
N LEU A 113 -7.61 -3.74 9.82
CA LEU A 113 -8.64 -4.15 10.78
C LEU A 113 -8.91 -5.65 10.72
N ILE A 114 -9.08 -6.22 9.52
CA ILE A 114 -9.29 -7.66 9.34
C ILE A 114 -8.11 -8.43 9.93
N ALA A 115 -6.88 -8.02 9.65
CA ALA A 115 -5.69 -8.69 10.18
C ALA A 115 -5.62 -8.62 11.70
N ILE A 116 -5.88 -7.46 12.32
CA ILE A 116 -5.93 -7.29 13.78
C ILE A 116 -7.00 -8.16 14.44
N LEU A 117 -8.14 -8.38 13.78
CA LEU A 117 -9.21 -9.22 14.32
C LEU A 117 -8.89 -10.72 14.22
N LEU A 118 -8.01 -11.11 13.30
CA LEU A 118 -7.63 -12.50 13.06
C LEU A 118 -6.37 -12.95 13.82
N PHE A 119 -5.48 -12.01 14.20
CA PHE A 119 -4.16 -12.29 14.78
C PHE A 119 -3.84 -11.33 15.92
#